data_AF-A0A967WIS9-F1
#
_entry.id   AF-A0A967WIS9-F1
#
_cell.length_a   1.000
_cell.length_b   1.000
_cell.length_c   1.000
_cell.angle_alpha   90.00
_cell.angle_beta   90.00
_cell.angle_gamma   90.00
#
_symmetry.space_group_name_H-M   'P 1'
#
loop_
_entity.id
_entity.type
_entity.pdbx_description
1 polymer ?
#
loop_
_entity_poly.entity_id
_entity_poly.type
_entity_poly.pdbx_seq_one_letter_code
_entity_poly.pdbx_strand_id
1 'polypeptide(L)' 'DHELGIIERLGLAGYFLVVWDIVRFAREQGIRCQGRGSAANSLVAYLLGITQVDPLRHNLLFERFLSEGGA' A
#
# COMPACT_ATOMS: atom_id res chain seq x y z
N ASP A 1 6.28 7.85 -9.24
CA ASP A 1 7.37 8.56 -8.53
C ASP A 1 6.94 9.28 -7.25
N HIS A 2 5.78 9.97 -7.21
CA HIS A 2 5.30 10.67 -6.01
C HIS A 2 5.21 9.79 -4.74
N GLU A 3 4.44 8.69 -4.76
CA GLU A 3 4.28 7.82 -3.60
C GLU A 3 5.62 7.22 -3.14
N LEU A 4 6.44 6.74 -4.08
CA LEU A 4 7.75 6.17 -3.78
C LEU A 4 8.66 7.17 -3.08
N GLY A 5 8.68 8.43 -3.54
CA GLY A 5 9.46 9.49 -2.89
C GLY A 5 9.00 9.78 -1.46
N ILE A 6 7.69 9.77 -1.20
CA ILE A 6 7.15 9.95 0.17
C ILE A 6 7.49 8.73 1.04
N ILE A 7 7.29 7.51 0.53
CA ILE A 7 7.60 6.27 1.24
C ILE A 7 9.08 6.21 1.62
N GLU A 8 9.98 6.62 0.72
CA GLU A 8 11.42 6.69 0.96
C GLU A 8 11.75 7.74 2.04
N ARG A 9 11.22 8.96 1.92
CA ARG A 9 11.45 10.04 2.91
C ARG A 9 10.96 9.66 4.31
N LEU A 10 9.84 8.95 4.41
CA LEU A 10 9.30 8.47 5.68
C LEU A 10 9.97 7.19 6.20
N GLY A 11 10.92 6.60 5.44
CA GLY A 11 11.59 5.36 5.83
C GLY A 11 10.67 4.13 5.84
N LEU A 12 9.55 4.18 5.13
CA LEU A 12 8.50 3.14 5.18
C LEU A 12 8.69 2.03 4.13
N ALA A 13 9.73 2.09 3.30
CA ALA A 13 9.98 1.07 2.28
C ALA A 13 10.00 -0.35 2.87
N GLY A 14 10.67 -0.55 4.02
CA GLY A 14 10.71 -1.83 4.72
C GLY A 14 9.33 -2.32 5.17
N TYR A 15 8.46 -1.41 5.61
CA TYR A 15 7.08 -1.75 5.99
C TYR A 15 6.29 -2.31 4.80
N PHE A 16 6.35 -1.65 3.64
CA PHE A 16 5.65 -2.14 2.43
C PHE A 16 6.17 -3.51 1.99
N LEU A 17 7.47 -3.76 2.08
CA LEU A 17 8.07 -5.04 1.70
C LEU A 17 7.66 -6.18 2.65
N VAL A 18 7.62 -5.92 3.96
CA VAL A 18 7.14 -6.91 4.94
C VAL A 18 5.67 -7.25 4.71
N VAL A 19 4.82 -6.25 4.49
CA VAL A 19 3.39 -6.47 4.22
C VAL A 19 3.20 -7.21 2.90
N TRP A 20 3.96 -6.85 1.86
CA TRP A 20 3.97 -7.56 0.59
C TRP A 20 4.31 -9.04 0.77
N ASP A 21 5.35 -9.37 1.54
CA ASP A 21 5.76 -10.75 1.78
C ASP A 21 4.67 -11.57 2.48
N ILE A 22 4.02 -11.00 3.50
CA ILE A 22 2.88 -11.64 4.19
C ILE A 22 1.72 -11.91 3.22
N VAL A 23 1.34 -10.91 2.41
CA VAL A 23 0.25 -11.03 1.45
C VAL A 23 0.58 -12.06 0.36
N ARG A 24 1.82 -12.05 -0.13
CA ARG A 24 2.33 -13.03 -1.08
C ARG A 24 2.23 -14.44 -0.52
N PHE A 25 2.75 -14.68 0.69
CA PHE A 25 2.66 -15.97 1.35
C PHE A 25 1.21 -16.44 1.51
N ALA A 26 0.32 -15.57 2.00
CA ALA A 26 -1.09 -15.90 2.15
C ALA A 26 -1.72 -16.34 0.82
N ARG A 27 -1.44 -15.63 -0.28
CA ARG A 27 -1.91 -15.99 -1.62
C ARG A 27 -1.38 -17.35 -2.09
N GLU A 28 -0.09 -17.63 -1.90
CA GLU A 28 0.54 -18.91 -2.25
C GLU A 28 -0.09 -20.08 -1.47
N GLN A 29 -0.53 -19.85 -0.23
CA GLN A 29 -1.24 -20.83 0.60
C GLN A 29 -2.75 -20.89 0.35
N GLY A 30 -3.30 -20.12 -0.61
CA GLY A 30 -4.73 -20.03 -0.86
C GLY A 30 -5.53 -19.33 0.25
N ILE A 31 -4.86 -18.62 1.15
CA ILE A 31 -5.47 -17.83 2.22
C ILE A 31 -5.92 -16.49 1.65
N ARG A 32 -7.23 -16.22 1.74
CA ARG A 32 -7.80 -14.95 1.28
C ARG A 32 -7.38 -13.81 2.21
N CYS A 33 -6.68 -12.84 1.66
CA CYS A 33 -6.30 -11.60 2.33
C CYS A 33 -6.89 -10.40 1.57
N GLN A 34 -7.34 -9.38 2.31
CA GLN A 34 -7.92 -8.18 1.72
C GLN A 34 -7.49 -6.93 2.47
N GLY A 35 -6.84 -6.01 1.77
CA GLY A 35 -6.54 -4.68 2.29
C GLY A 35 -7.81 -3.94 2.73
N ARG A 36 -7.72 -3.23 3.85
CA ARG A 36 -8.79 -2.42 4.45
C ARG A 36 -8.27 -1.02 4.76
N GLY A 37 -9.18 -0.06 4.90
CA GLY A 37 -8.85 1.31 5.31
C GLY A 37 -8.11 2.09 4.22
N SER A 38 -7.33 3.08 4.64
CA SER A 38 -6.66 4.04 3.76
C SER A 38 -5.57 3.45 2.88
N ALA A 39 -5.09 2.22 3.15
CA ALA A 39 -4.13 1.53 2.28
C ALA A 39 -4.64 1.38 0.83
N ALA A 40 -5.96 1.34 0.62
CA ALA A 40 -6.58 1.30 -0.70
C ALA A 40 -6.31 2.55 -1.56
N ASN A 41 -5.84 3.64 -0.94
CA ASN A 41 -5.52 4.89 -1.61
C ASN A 41 -4.11 4.92 -2.23
N SER A 42 -3.30 3.87 -2.01
CA SER A 42 -1.93 3.80 -2.53
C SER A 42 -1.84 2.93 -3.77
N LEU A 43 -1.29 3.50 -4.83
CA LEU A 43 -0.97 2.80 -6.06
C LEU A 43 0.15 1.80 -5.84
N VAL A 44 1.14 2.12 -4.98
CA VAL A 44 2.19 1.17 -4.59
C VAL A 44 1.57 -0.06 -3.90
N ALA A 45 0.63 0.15 -2.98
CA ALA A 45 -0.05 -0.96 -2.30
C ALA A 45 -0.91 -1.80 -3.26
N TYR A 46 -1.54 -1.17 -4.26
CA TYR A 46 -2.26 -1.88 -5.33
C TYR A 46 -1.32 -2.70 -6.21
N LEU A 47 -0.21 -2.13 -6.69
CA LEU A 47 0.77 -2.80 -7.56
C LEU A 47 1.49 -3.96 -6.87
N LEU A 48 1.74 -3.85 -5.56
CA LEU A 48 2.26 -4.95 -4.74
C LEU A 48 1.18 -6.01 -4.44
N GLY A 49 -0.07 -5.79 -4.81
CA GLY A 49 -1.19 -6.68 -4.50
C GLY A 49 -1.60 -6.69 -3.02
N ILE A 50 -1.10 -5.75 -2.22
CA ILE A 50 -1.53 -5.57 -0.82
C ILE A 50 -3.01 -5.17 -0.80
N THR A 51 -3.45 -4.38 -1.79
CA THR A 51 -4.86 -4.07 -2.02
C THR A 51 -5.29 -4.51 -3.40
N GLN A 52 -6.59 -4.69 -3.58
CA GLN A 52 -7.22 -5.02 -4.87
C GLN A 52 -8.01 -3.85 -5.45
N VAL A 53 -7.88 -2.66 -4.84
CA VAL A 53 -8.61 -1.45 -5.23
C VAL A 53 -7.65 -0.59 -6.05
N ASP A 54 -8.02 -0.27 -7.28
CA ASP A 54 -7.28 0.65 -8.14
C ASP A 54 -7.59 2.10 -7.69
N PRO A 55 -6.64 2.82 -7.06
CA PRO A 55 -6.88 4.15 -6.54
C PRO A 55 -7.10 5.18 -7.65
N LEU A 56 -6.55 4.97 -8.86
CA LEU A 56 -6.72 5.89 -9.98
C LEU A 56 -8.15 5.80 -10.52
N ARG A 57 -8.66 4.57 -10.69
CA ARG A 57 -10.05 4.34 -11.11
C ARG A 57 -11.06 4.95 -10.13
N HIS A 58 -10.73 4.97 -8.84
CA HIS A 58 -11.61 5.47 -7.78
C HIS A 58 -11.29 6.89 -7.32
N ASN A 59 -10.33 7.57 -7.96
CA ASN A 59 -9.86 8.92 -7.61
C ASN A 59 -9.54 9.08 -6.10
N LEU A 60 -8.87 8.07 -5.53
CA LEU A 60 -8.48 8.04 -4.13
C LEU A 60 -7.17 8.80 -3.92
N LEU A 61 -7.10 9.57 -2.83
CA LEU A 61 -5.94 10.42 -2.50
C LEU A 61 -4.96 9.69 -1.59
N PHE A 62 -3.73 9.53 -2.06
CA PHE A 62 -2.64 8.90 -1.34
C PHE A 62 -2.32 9.61 -0.01
N GLU A 63 -2.45 10.94 0.03
CA GLU A 63 -2.16 11.77 1.20
C GLU A 63 -3.10 11.47 2.38
N ARG A 64 -4.25 10.85 2.13
CA ARG A 64 -5.15 10.35 3.21
C ARG A 64 -4.63 9.08 3.87
N PHE A 65 -3.69 8.39 3.23
CA PHE A 65 -3.02 7.21 3.77
C PHE A 65 -1.71 7.59 4.46
N LEU A 66 -0.85 8.33 3.78
CA LEU A 66 0.44 8.78 4.29
C LEU A 66 0.61 10.28 4.06
N SER A 67 0.87 11.02 5.13
CA SER A 67 1.11 12.46 5.08
C SER A 67 2.35 12.81 5.89
N GLU A 68 3.20 13.72 5.38
CA GLU A 68 4.43 14.15 6.04
C GLU A 68 4.19 14.95 7.35
N GLY A 69 2.96 15.45 7.58
CA GLY A 69 2.60 16.26 8.76
C GLY A 69 2.06 15.50 9.96
N GLY A 70 2.23 14.17 10.01
CA GLY A 70 1.69 13.29 11.06
C GLY A 70 2.70 12.83 12.12
N ALA A 71 3.87 13.47 12.21
CA ALA A 71 4.87 13.24 13.25
C ALA A 71 4.90 14.38 14.26
#